data_AF-A0A4Q3J389-F1
#
_entry.id   AF-A0A4Q3J389-F1
#
_cell.length_a   1.000
_cell.length_b   1.000
_cell.length_c   1.000
_cell.angle_alpha   90.00
_cell.angle_beta   90.00
_cell.angle_gamma   90.00
#
_symmetry.space_group_name_H-M   'P 1'
#
loop_
_entity.id
_entity.type
_entity.pdbx_description
1 polymer ?
#
loop_
_entity_poly.entity_id
_entity_poly.type
_entity_poly.pdbx_seq_one_letter_code
_entity_poly.pdbx_strand_id
1 'polypeptide(L)'
;MSDFIGRRPIWSLVILIAIALLAFLVFAVWTPWMELTFGRKRVFLSALFNGITLGGLYFLVASGFTLIFGLMRNVNLAHGSLYLFGGYVGYSIGNLTGSWFAALIGAFVVVALAGILMQVLLFRWMEGQDLRQTLVT
;
A
#
# COMPACT_ATOMS: atom_id res chain seq x y z
N MET A 1 14.62 -30.77 4.52
CA MET A 1 14.98 -29.87 3.39
C MET A 1 15.20 -30.63 2.07
N SER A 2 15.70 -31.87 2.08
CA SER A 2 15.92 -32.69 0.88
C SER A 2 14.63 -33.09 0.13
N ASP A 3 13.53 -33.36 0.83
CA ASP A 3 12.26 -33.80 0.22
C ASP A 3 11.57 -32.74 -0.67
N PHE A 4 11.76 -31.45 -0.40
CA PHE A 4 11.18 -30.37 -1.21
C PHE A 4 11.95 -30.16 -2.52
N ILE A 5 13.28 -30.28 -2.46
CA ILE A 5 14.19 -30.11 -3.61
C ILE A 5 13.95 -31.22 -4.64
N GLY A 6 13.75 -32.48 -4.19
CA GLY A 6 13.47 -33.61 -5.08
C GLY A 6 12.11 -33.56 -5.77
N ARG A 7 11.10 -32.93 -5.16
CA ARG A 7 9.73 -32.85 -5.71
C ARG A 7 9.50 -31.67 -6.65
N ARG A 8 10.25 -30.57 -6.51
CA ARG A 8 10.11 -29.35 -7.32
C ARG A 8 11.48 -28.72 -7.66
N PRO A 9 12.27 -29.37 -8.53
CA PRO A 9 13.66 -28.96 -8.79
C PRO A 9 13.76 -27.54 -9.35
N ILE A 10 12.87 -27.17 -10.27
CA ILE A 10 12.85 -25.82 -10.87
C ILE A 10 12.60 -24.74 -9.81
N TRP A 11 11.60 -24.92 -8.94
CA TRP A 11 11.29 -23.94 -7.90
C TRP A 11 12.40 -23.82 -6.87
N SER A 12 13.09 -24.92 -6.54
CA SER A 12 14.24 -24.87 -5.63
C SER A 12 15.41 -24.07 -6.20
N LEU A 13 15.69 -24.19 -7.50
CA LEU A 13 16.70 -23.39 -8.21
C LEU A 13 16.32 -21.91 -8.23
N VAL A 14 15.06 -21.59 -8.55
CA VAL A 14 14.57 -20.20 -8.55
C VAL A 14 14.73 -19.55 -7.18
N ILE A 15 14.35 -20.25 -6.11
CA ILE A 15 14.48 -19.75 -4.74
C ILE A 15 15.96 -19.55 -4.37
N LEU A 16 16.83 -20.50 -4.71
CA LEU A 16 18.27 -20.38 -4.48
C LEU A 16 18.87 -19.18 -5.19
N ILE A 17 18.52 -18.97 -6.47
CA ILE A 17 18.96 -17.82 -7.25
C ILE A 17 18.46 -16.52 -6.60
N ALA A 18 17.18 -16.46 -6.22
CA ALA A 18 16.61 -15.28 -5.59
C ALA A 18 17.32 -14.94 -4.27
N ILE A 19 17.60 -15.94 -3.43
CA ILE A 19 18.34 -15.76 -2.17
C ILE A 19 19.77 -15.28 -2.44
N ALA A 20 20.47 -15.88 -3.41
CA ALA A 20 21.83 -15.48 -3.77
C ALA A 20 21.87 -14.03 -4.29
N LEU A 21 20.89 -13.64 -5.11
CA LEU A 21 20.76 -12.29 -5.64
C LEU A 21 20.48 -11.28 -4.53
N LEU A 22 19.58 -11.60 -3.59
CA LEU A 22 19.31 -10.80 -2.39
C LEU A 22 20.55 -10.63 -1.51
N ALA A 23 21.28 -11.73 -1.25
CA ALA A 23 22.49 -11.71 -0.45
C ALA A 23 23.57 -10.86 -1.11
N PHE A 24 23.74 -10.96 -2.42
CA PHE A 24 24.63 -10.09 -3.19
C PHE A 24 24.23 -8.62 -3.08
N LEU A 25 22.94 -8.32 -3.23
CA LEU A 25 22.43 -6.95 -3.20
C LEU A 25 22.66 -6.26 -1.85
N VAL A 26 22.57 -7.02 -0.75
CA VAL A 26 22.67 -6.50 0.63
C VAL A 26 24.09 -6.54 1.18
N PHE A 27 24.80 -7.66 1.01
CA PHE A 27 26.09 -7.91 1.69
C PHE A 27 27.31 -7.72 0.78
N ALA A 28 27.17 -7.81 -0.55
CA ALA A 28 28.33 -7.63 -1.42
C ALA A 28 28.79 -6.17 -1.42
N VAL A 29 30.11 -5.99 -1.52
CA VAL A 29 30.71 -4.67 -1.73
C VAL A 29 30.49 -4.30 -3.20
N TRP A 30 29.72 -3.25 -3.44
CA TRP A 30 29.45 -2.76 -4.78
C TRP A 30 30.72 -2.16 -5.37
N THR A 31 31.09 -2.64 -6.56
CA THR A 31 32.27 -2.15 -7.27
C THR A 31 32.00 -0.79 -7.93
N PRO A 32 33.04 0.00 -8.29
CA PRO A 32 32.86 1.34 -8.85
C PRO A 32 31.97 1.37 -10.10
N TRP A 33 32.09 0.36 -10.98
CA TRP A 33 31.24 0.24 -12.17
C TRP A 33 29.75 0.05 -11.84
N MET A 34 29.44 -0.67 -10.76
CA MET A 34 28.07 -0.84 -10.28
C MET A 34 27.51 0.46 -9.71
N GLU A 35 28.33 1.21 -8.95
CA GLU A 35 27.89 2.50 -8.41
C GLU A 35 27.64 3.55 -9.50
N LEU A 36 28.39 3.51 -10.60
CA LEU A 36 28.15 4.38 -11.76
C LEU A 36 26.84 4.04 -12.48
N THR A 37 26.45 2.77 -12.51
CA THR A 37 25.25 2.31 -13.25
C THR A 37 23.97 2.41 -12.41
N PHE A 38 24.04 2.01 -11.14
CA PHE A 38 22.88 1.88 -10.24
C PHE A 38 22.83 2.94 -9.14
N GLY A 39 23.87 3.78 -9.02
CA GLY A 39 24.04 4.71 -7.92
C GLY A 39 24.61 4.05 -6.66
N ARG A 40 24.80 4.86 -5.60
CA ARG A 40 25.28 4.37 -4.30
C ARG A 40 24.35 3.30 -3.75
N LYS A 41 24.92 2.21 -3.22
CA LYS A 41 24.18 1.07 -2.63
C LYS A 41 23.04 1.49 -1.68
N ARG A 42 23.29 2.51 -0.84
CA ARG A 42 22.32 3.02 0.13
C ARG A 42 21.08 3.61 -0.56
N VAL A 43 21.27 4.36 -1.64
CA VAL A 43 20.19 4.99 -2.39
C VAL A 43 19.40 3.92 -3.13
N PHE A 44 20.09 2.98 -3.78
CA PHE A 44 19.44 1.87 -4.48
C PHE A 44 18.56 1.02 -3.53
N LEU A 45 19.11 0.60 -2.38
CA LEU A 45 18.36 -0.16 -1.38
C LEU A 45 17.17 0.64 -0.84
N SER A 46 17.36 1.93 -0.54
CA SER A 46 16.28 2.80 -0.06
C SER A 46 15.17 2.93 -1.11
N ALA A 47 15.52 3.12 -2.38
CA ALA A 47 14.56 3.20 -3.48
C ALA A 47 13.81 1.87 -3.67
N LEU A 48 14.51 0.74 -3.56
CA LEU A 48 13.91 -0.59 -3.65
C LEU A 48 12.89 -0.82 -2.54
N PHE A 49 13.26 -0.56 -1.28
CA PHE A 49 12.35 -0.71 -0.14
C PHE A 49 11.19 0.28 -0.18
N ASN A 50 11.43 1.53 -0.60
CA ASN A 50 10.36 2.51 -0.82
C ASN A 50 9.40 2.05 -1.93
N GLY A 51 9.93 1.48 -3.02
CA GLY A 51 9.13 0.92 -4.11
C GLY A 51 8.26 -0.25 -3.66
N ILE A 52 8.82 -1.18 -2.87
CA ILE A 52 8.05 -2.28 -2.27
C ILE A 52 6.98 -1.75 -1.30
N THR A 53 7.33 -0.76 -0.48
CA THR A 53 6.40 -0.16 0.49
C THR A 53 5.24 0.53 -0.24
N LEU A 54 5.53 1.33 -1.27
CA LEU A 54 4.52 1.98 -2.11
C LEU A 54 3.67 0.96 -2.87
N GLY A 55 4.29 -0.07 -3.44
CA GLY A 55 3.58 -1.15 -4.13
C GLY A 55 2.65 -1.93 -3.18
N GLY A 56 3.13 -2.25 -1.97
CA GLY A 56 2.32 -2.89 -0.93
C GLY A 56 1.16 -2.01 -0.48
N LEU A 57 1.38 -0.70 -0.38
CA LEU A 57 0.33 0.27 -0.07
C LEU A 57 -0.73 0.27 -1.19
N TYR A 58 -0.33 0.39 -2.46
CA TYR A 58 -1.26 0.34 -3.58
C TYR A 58 -2.01 -0.99 -3.67
N PHE A 59 -1.33 -2.10 -3.42
CA PHE A 59 -1.95 -3.42 -3.34
C PHE A 59 -3.00 -3.50 -2.23
N LEU A 60 -2.69 -2.99 -1.04
CA LEU A 60 -3.61 -2.99 0.10
C LEU A 60 -4.85 -2.14 -0.20
N VAL A 61 -4.67 -0.97 -0.80
CA VAL A 61 -5.77 -0.09 -1.23
C VAL A 61 -6.63 -0.77 -2.30
N ALA A 62 -6.02 -1.32 -3.36
CA ALA A 62 -6.73 -1.98 -4.45
C ALA A 62 -7.48 -3.24 -4.01
N SER A 63 -6.86 -4.06 -3.15
CA SER A 63 -7.49 -5.25 -2.58
C SER A 63 -8.64 -4.91 -1.64
N GLY A 64 -8.50 -3.87 -0.81
CA GLY A 64 -9.57 -3.37 0.05
C GLY A 64 -10.77 -2.87 -0.76
N PHE A 65 -10.53 -2.10 -1.81
CA PHE A 65 -11.57 -1.63 -2.72
C PHE A 65 -12.31 -2.80 -3.42
N THR A 66 -11.55 -3.80 -3.86
CA THR A 66 -12.11 -5.02 -4.48
C THR A 66 -12.95 -5.82 -3.48
N LEU A 67 -12.50 -5.94 -2.22
CA LEU A 67 -13.25 -6.62 -1.16
C LEU A 67 -14.58 -5.90 -0.85
N ILE A 68 -14.55 -4.58 -0.71
CA ILE A 68 -15.75 -3.77 -0.45
C ILE A 68 -16.76 -3.94 -1.60
N PHE A 69 -16.31 -3.85 -2.85
CA PHE A 69 -17.18 -4.05 -4.01
C PHE A 69 -17.70 -5.47 -4.16
N GLY A 70 -16.86 -6.47 -3.91
CA GLY A 70 -17.26 -7.88 -3.95
C GLY A 70 -18.36 -8.21 -2.95
N LEU A 71 -18.39 -7.53 -1.80
CA LEU A 71 -19.40 -7.73 -0.76
C LEU A 71 -20.64 -6.84 -0.95
N MET A 72 -20.46 -5.54 -1.19
CA MET A 72 -21.54 -4.54 -1.21
C MET A 72 -22.26 -4.42 -2.56
N ARG A 73 -21.66 -4.90 -3.66
CA ARG A 73 -22.19 -4.81 -5.03
C ARG A 73 -22.51 -3.40 -5.55
N ASN A 74 -22.01 -2.36 -4.87
CA ASN A 74 -22.17 -0.96 -5.28
C ASN A 74 -20.82 -0.25 -5.39
N VAL A 75 -20.66 0.61 -6.40
CA VAL A 75 -19.46 1.40 -6.70
C VAL A 75 -19.55 2.77 -6.02
N ASN A 76 -18.66 3.04 -5.07
CA ASN A 76 -18.55 4.35 -4.40
C ASN A 76 -17.29 5.06 -4.90
N LEU A 77 -17.44 6.15 -5.66
CA LEU A 77 -16.30 6.88 -6.23
C LEU A 77 -15.58 7.75 -5.19
N ALA A 78 -16.25 8.09 -4.09
CA ALA A 78 -15.66 8.84 -2.97
C ALA A 78 -14.61 8.03 -2.19
N HIS A 79 -14.43 6.74 -2.48
CA HIS A 79 -13.40 5.94 -1.85
C HIS A 79 -11.99 6.50 -2.10
N GLY A 80 -11.70 6.91 -3.34
CA GLY A 80 -10.40 7.50 -3.71
C GLY A 80 -10.17 8.87 -3.06
N SER A 81 -11.21 9.70 -2.97
CA SER A 81 -11.13 11.02 -2.34
C SER A 81 -10.96 10.92 -0.83
N LEU A 82 -11.64 9.99 -0.16
CA LEU A 82 -11.44 9.70 1.27
C LEU A 82 -10.02 9.19 1.56
N TYR A 83 -9.49 8.32 0.71
CA TYR A 83 -8.12 7.81 0.84
C TYR A 83 -7.10 8.97 0.75
N LEU A 84 -7.22 9.85 -0.25
CA LEU A 84 -6.36 11.02 -0.40
C LEU A 84 -6.54 12.01 0.76
N PHE A 85 -7.78 12.24 1.20
CA PHE A 85 -8.08 13.10 2.34
C PHE A 85 -7.40 12.61 3.62
N GLY A 86 -7.49 11.31 3.92
CA GLY A 86 -6.78 10.70 5.04
C GLY A 86 -5.27 10.85 4.95
N GLY A 87 -4.70 10.66 3.75
CA GLY A 87 -3.28 10.88 3.50
C GLY A 87 -2.85 12.32 3.78
N TYR A 88 -3.60 13.32 3.31
CA TYR A 88 -3.33 14.74 3.55
C TYR A 88 -3.46 15.13 5.03
N VAL A 89 -4.47 14.60 5.73
CA VAL A 89 -4.64 14.82 7.16
C VAL A 89 -3.46 14.22 7.92
N GLY A 90 -3.09 12.97 7.63
CA GLY A 90 -1.94 12.31 8.24
C GLY A 90 -0.63 13.07 7.98
N TYR A 91 -0.41 13.50 6.73
CA TYR A 91 0.75 14.33 6.38
C TYR A 91 0.78 15.65 7.16
N SER A 92 -0.36 16.34 7.26
CA SER A 92 -0.46 17.62 7.96
C SER A 92 -0.19 17.46 9.47
N ILE A 93 -0.80 16.46 10.10
CA ILE A 93 -0.60 16.18 11.53
C ILE A 93 0.84 15.73 11.78
N GLY A 94 1.41 14.89 10.92
CA GLY A 94 2.80 14.45 11.01
C GLY A 94 3.78 15.62 10.90
N ASN A 95 3.51 16.56 9.99
CA ASN A 95 4.35 17.74 9.81
C ASN A 95 4.24 18.73 10.98
N LEU A 96 3.06 18.85 11.60
CA LEU A 96 2.84 19.72 12.76
C LEU A 96 3.40 19.15 14.07
N THR A 97 3.25 17.84 14.29
CA THR A 97 3.62 17.19 15.55
C THR A 97 5.00 16.54 15.54
N GLY A 98 5.56 16.26 14.36
CA GLY A 98 6.74 15.42 14.18
C GLY A 98 6.53 13.95 14.57
N SER A 99 5.31 13.55 14.95
CA SER A 99 5.01 12.21 15.45
C SER A 99 4.23 11.39 14.43
N TRP A 100 4.83 10.29 13.99
CA TRP A 100 4.18 9.33 13.10
C TRP A 100 2.93 8.70 13.73
N PHE A 101 2.96 8.42 15.04
CA PHE A 101 1.81 7.85 15.74
C PHE A 101 0.65 8.85 15.84
N ALA A 102 0.95 10.12 16.09
CA ALA A 102 -0.07 11.17 16.12
C ALA A 102 -0.71 11.34 14.74
N ALA A 103 0.09 11.31 13.68
CA ALA A 103 -0.39 11.32 12.30
C ALA A 103 -1.34 10.16 11.99
N LEU A 104 -0.95 8.94 12.38
CA LEU A 104 -1.75 7.73 12.16
C LEU A 104 -3.11 7.81 12.87
N ILE A 105 -3.10 8.09 14.18
CA ILE A 105 -4.32 8.14 14.99
C ILE A 105 -5.20 9.30 14.53
N GLY A 106 -4.60 10.47 14.28
CA GLY A 106 -5.32 11.65 13.82
C GLY A 106 -6.00 11.45 12.47
N ALA A 107 -5.27 10.90 11.48
CA ALA A 107 -5.86 10.58 10.18
C ALA A 107 -7.00 9.56 10.30
N PHE A 108 -6.82 8.50 11.10
CA PHE A 108 -7.85 7.50 11.33
C PHE A 108 -9.14 8.12 11.90
N VAL A 109 -9.02 8.92 12.97
CA VAL A 109 -10.17 9.55 13.63
C VAL A 109 -10.88 10.50 12.67
N VAL A 110 -10.15 11.35 11.95
CA VAL A 110 -10.74 12.34 11.03
C VAL A 110 -11.46 11.66 9.87
N VAL A 111 -10.85 10.64 9.26
CA VAL A 111 -11.48 9.90 8.15
C VAL A 111 -12.69 9.09 8.64
N ALA A 112 -12.61 8.47 9.82
CA ALA A 112 -13.74 7.76 10.41
C ALA A 112 -14.93 8.69 10.63
N LEU A 113 -14.69 9.89 11.19
CA LEU A 113 -15.72 10.91 11.37
C LEU A 113 -16.30 11.37 10.02
N ALA A 114 -15.47 11.61 9.01
CA ALA A 114 -15.94 11.96 7.66
C ALA A 114 -16.81 10.87 7.05
N GLY A 115 -16.43 9.59 7.23
CA GLY A 115 -17.21 8.44 6.78
C GLY A 115 -18.57 8.34 7.47
N ILE A 116 -18.61 8.53 8.80
CA ILE A 116 -19.87 8.58 9.57
C ILE A 116 -20.75 9.73 9.08
N LEU A 117 -20.16 10.91 8.85
CA LEU A 117 -20.89 12.08 8.37
C LEU A 117 -21.54 11.78 7.02
N MET A 118 -20.81 11.20 6.08
CA MET A 118 -21.35 10.81 4.78
C MET A 118 -22.42 9.72 4.89
N GLN A 119 -22.24 8.74 5.78
CA GLN A 119 -23.25 7.71 6.02
C GLN A 119 -24.58 8.34 6.47
N VAL A 120 -24.54 9.23 7.44
CA VAL A 120 -25.74 9.83 8.05
C VAL A 120 -26.39 10.88 7.12
N LEU A 121 -25.58 11.69 6.44
CA LEU A 121 -26.07 12.81 5.63
C LEU A 121 -26.44 12.40 4.21
N LEU A 122 -25.75 11.41 3.62
CA LEU A 122 -25.92 11.03 2.21
C LEU A 122 -26.45 9.60 2.09
N PHE A 123 -25.69 8.60 2.55
CA PHE A 123 -25.97 7.21 2.18
C PHE A 123 -27.25 6.65 2.77
N ARG A 124 -27.60 7.02 4.01
CA ARG A 124 -28.87 6.60 4.64
C ARG A 124 -30.11 6.96 3.81
N TRP A 125 -30.05 8.03 3.00
CA TRP A 125 -31.17 8.47 2.17
C TRP A 125 -31.20 7.80 0.78
N MET A 126 -30.15 7.06 0.43
CA MET A 126 -29.96 6.44 -0.88
C MET A 126 -29.84 4.91 -0.82
N GLU A 127 -30.13 4.31 0.34
CA GLU A 127 -30.07 2.86 0.53
C GLU A 127 -30.99 2.14 -0.47
N GLY A 128 -30.43 1.16 -1.19
CA GLY A 128 -31.13 0.39 -2.23
C GLY A 128 -31.17 1.03 -3.61
N GLN A 129 -30.52 2.18 -3.83
CA GLN A 129 -30.46 2.87 -5.13
C GLN A 129 -29.02 3.01 -5.63
N ASP A 130 -28.40 1.90 -6.04
CA ASP A 130 -26.98 1.79 -6.39
C ASP A 130 -26.51 2.86 -7.39
N LEU A 131 -27.31 3.10 -8.44
CA LEU A 131 -26.99 4.10 -9.47
C LEU A 131 -26.95 5.53 -8.91
N ARG A 132 -27.88 5.88 -8.02
CA ARG A 132 -27.93 7.22 -7.41
C ARG A 132 -26.79 7.42 -6.43
N GLN A 133 -26.44 6.39 -5.67
CA GLN A 133 -25.28 6.45 -4.78
C GLN A 133 -23.98 6.63 -5.57
N THR A 134 -23.81 5.91 -6.68
CA THR A 134 -22.63 6.04 -7.55
C THR A 134 -22.51 7.44 -8.17
N LEU A 135 -23.61 8.08 -8.54
CA LEU A 135 -23.60 9.42 -9.16
C LEU A 135 -23.28 10.56 -8.17
N VAL A 136 -23.54 10.36 -6.89
CA VAL A 136 -23.35 11.38 -5.84
C VAL A 136 -21.96 11.32 -5.21
N THR A 137 -21.38 10.13 -5.11
CA THR A 137 -20.02 9.90 -4.62
C THR A 137 -18.98 10.11 -5.68
#